data_AF-A0A2L0LR30-F1
#
_entry.id   AF-A0A2L0LR30-F1
#
_cell.length_a   1.000
_cell.length_b   1.000
_cell.length_c   1.000
_cell.angle_alpha   90.00
_cell.angle_beta   90.00
_cell.angle_gamma   90.00
#
_symmetry.space_group_name_H-M   'P 1'
#
loop_
_entity.id
_entity.type
_entity.pdbx_description
1 polymer ?
#
loop_
_entity_poly.entity_id
_entity_poly.type
_entity_poly.pdbx_seq_one_letter_code
_entity_poly.pdbx_strand_id
1 'polypeptide(L)'
;MTRARLKLSQEGCLWEIALAYFGPEKLLETIVDLWGGASPPTRPTVEHLSTDTLPADVVNILKIAQVRVGALVPDRVPVPGVVTLYARHANDLSDGILARLPRGELTRTLRGSQLEVELGL
;
A
#
# COMPACT_ATOMS: atom_id res chain seq x y z
N MET A 1 -16.15 3.46 -11.47
CA MET A 1 -16.59 3.33 -10.07
C MET A 1 -15.33 3.08 -9.25
N THR A 2 -15.24 3.60 -8.04
CA THR A 2 -14.06 3.35 -7.20
C THR A 2 -14.36 2.13 -6.37
N ARG A 3 -13.54 1.08 -6.54
CA ARG A 3 -13.59 -0.15 -5.77
C ARG A 3 -13.76 0.10 -4.27
N ALA A 4 -14.46 -0.79 -3.59
CA ALA A 4 -14.49 -0.79 -2.13
C ALA A 4 -13.07 -1.02 -1.56
N ARG A 5 -12.62 -0.10 -0.69
CA ARG A 5 -11.35 -0.20 0.03
C ARG A 5 -11.24 -1.56 0.73
N LEU A 6 -10.07 -2.19 0.62
CA LEU A 6 -9.76 -3.41 1.37
C LEU A 6 -9.99 -3.18 2.86
N LYS A 7 -10.53 -4.17 3.56
CA LYS A 7 -10.58 -4.12 5.02
C LYS A 7 -9.14 -4.15 5.56
N LEU A 8 -8.90 -3.49 6.69
CA LEU A 8 -7.58 -3.46 7.36
C LEU A 8 -6.93 -4.84 7.50
N SER A 9 -7.69 -5.88 7.85
CA SER A 9 -7.18 -7.24 7.95
C SER A 9 -6.79 -7.87 6.61
N GLN A 10 -7.47 -7.51 5.52
CA GLN A 10 -7.12 -7.95 4.17
C GLN A 10 -5.88 -7.22 3.66
N GLU A 11 -5.76 -5.94 4.00
CA GLU A 11 -4.59 -5.13 3.64
C GLU A 11 -3.34 -5.63 4.36
N GLY A 12 -3.39 -5.89 5.68
CA GLY A 12 -2.27 -6.51 6.39
C GLY A 12 -1.84 -7.84 5.78
N CYS A 13 -2.80 -8.72 5.48
CA CYS A 13 -2.53 -10.00 4.82
C CYS A 13 -1.93 -9.83 3.41
N LEU A 14 -2.41 -8.85 2.63
CA LEU A 14 -1.86 -8.53 1.32
C LEU A 14 -0.38 -8.11 1.42
N TRP A 15 -0.07 -7.24 2.39
CA TRP A 15 1.29 -6.75 2.60
C TRP A 15 2.25 -7.84 3.08
N GLU A 16 1.78 -8.78 3.91
CA GLU A 16 2.54 -9.98 4.29
C GLU A 16 2.87 -10.86 3.09
N ILE A 17 1.87 -11.17 2.26
CA ILE A 17 2.07 -11.96 1.04
C ILE A 17 3.02 -11.24 0.08
N ALA A 18 2.87 -9.92 -0.07
CA ALA A 18 3.75 -9.11 -0.90
C ALA A 18 5.20 -9.15 -0.41
N LEU A 19 5.42 -8.98 0.89
CA LEU A 19 6.75 -9.06 1.48
C LEU A 19 7.38 -10.44 1.28
N ALA A 20 6.61 -11.52 1.48
CA ALA A 20 7.08 -12.88 1.29
C ALA A 20 7.41 -13.20 -0.17
N TYR A 21 6.59 -12.73 -1.12
CA TYR A 21 6.75 -13.02 -2.54
C TYR A 21 7.85 -12.18 -3.20
N PHE A 22 7.84 -10.86 -2.99
CA PHE A 22 8.81 -9.96 -3.63
C PHE A 22 10.15 -9.95 -2.88
N GLY A 23 10.13 -10.13 -1.56
CA GLY A 23 11.24 -9.75 -0.69
C GLY A 23 11.28 -8.22 -0.47
N PRO A 24 12.03 -7.76 0.55
CA PRO A 24 11.99 -6.37 0.99
C PRO A 24 12.48 -5.36 -0.05
N GLU A 25 13.57 -5.67 -0.76
CA GLU A 25 14.18 -4.76 -1.74
C GLU A 25 13.27 -4.57 -2.96
N LYS A 26 12.78 -5.68 -3.54
CA LYS A 26 11.91 -5.63 -4.71
C LYS A 26 10.52 -5.07 -4.37
N LEU A 27 10.04 -5.29 -3.15
CA LEU A 27 8.82 -4.65 -2.67
C LEU A 27 8.99 -3.13 -2.61
N LEU A 28 10.13 -2.65 -2.09
CA LEU A 28 10.45 -1.21 -2.07
C LEU A 28 10.49 -0.63 -3.49
N GLU A 29 11.19 -1.27 -4.42
CA GLU A 29 11.25 -0.84 -5.83
C GLU A 29 9.85 -0.76 -6.45
N THR A 30 9.02 -1.79 -6.22
CA THR A 30 7.65 -1.86 -6.72
C THR A 30 6.78 -0.74 -6.17
N ILE A 31 6.89 -0.43 -4.88
CA ILE A 31 6.16 0.67 -4.24
C ILE A 31 6.63 2.01 -4.80
N VAL A 32 7.93 2.22 -4.96
CA VAL A 32 8.48 3.46 -5.53
C VAL A 32 7.99 3.68 -6.96
N ASP A 33 7.96 2.63 -7.79
CA ASP A 33 7.41 2.68 -9.15
C ASP A 33 5.92 3.06 -9.14
N LEU A 34 5.12 2.38 -8.30
CA LEU A 34 3.69 2.64 -8.14
C LEU A 34 3.39 4.06 -7.64
N TRP A 35 4.18 4.55 -6.69
CA TRP A 35 3.94 5.83 -6.02
C TRP A 35 4.53 7.01 -6.79
N GLY A 36 5.63 6.81 -7.53
CA GLY A 36 6.37 7.88 -8.21
C GLY A 36 5.54 8.68 -9.23
N GLY A 37 4.47 8.09 -9.77
CA GLY A 37 3.54 8.78 -10.68
C GLY A 37 2.37 9.49 -9.98
N ALA A 38 2.21 9.33 -8.66
CA ALA A 38 1.02 9.81 -7.96
C ALA A 38 1.17 11.28 -7.54
N SER A 39 0.32 12.15 -8.08
CA SER A 39 0.19 13.52 -7.58
C SER A 39 -0.49 13.54 -6.20
N PRO A 40 -0.21 14.55 -5.36
CA PRO A 40 -0.98 14.79 -4.14
C PRO A 40 -2.48 14.89 -4.46
N PRO A 41 -3.36 14.20 -3.71
CA PRO A 41 -4.79 14.25 -3.97
C PRO A 41 -5.36 15.65 -3.70
N THR A 42 -6.31 16.06 -4.53
CA THR A 42 -7.04 17.34 -4.40
C THR A 42 -7.85 17.45 -3.10
N ARG A 43 -8.22 16.32 -2.48
CA ARG A 43 -8.84 16.25 -1.16
C ARG A 43 -7.92 15.44 -0.23
N PRO A 44 -7.13 16.11 0.63
CA PRO A 44 -6.11 15.45 1.43
C PRO A 44 -6.71 14.78 2.67
N THR A 45 -7.34 13.62 2.48
CA THR A 45 -7.59 12.70 3.59
C THR A 45 -6.29 11.97 3.90
N VAL A 46 -5.87 12.01 5.16
CA VAL A 46 -4.63 11.36 5.62
C VAL A 46 -5.00 10.05 6.32
N GLU A 47 -4.16 9.04 6.12
CA GLU A 47 -4.25 7.72 6.73
C GLU A 47 -2.94 7.40 7.47
N HIS A 48 -3.08 6.70 8.58
CA HIS A 48 -1.96 6.26 9.41
C HIS A 48 -1.90 4.73 9.34
N LEU A 49 -0.85 4.22 8.70
CA LEU A 49 -0.57 2.79 8.70
C LEU A 49 0.48 2.51 9.78
N SER A 50 0.15 1.64 10.73
CA SER A 50 1.00 1.34 11.88
C SER A 50 1.45 -0.11 11.89
N THR A 51 2.43 -0.40 12.75
CA THR A 51 2.85 -1.78 13.05
C THR A 51 1.78 -2.61 13.76
N ASP A 52 0.66 -2.02 14.18
CA ASP A 52 -0.48 -2.76 14.74
C ASP A 52 -1.30 -3.44 13.64
N THR A 53 -1.20 -2.92 12.40
CA THR A 53 -2.00 -3.39 11.26
C THR A 53 -1.14 -3.97 10.15
N LEU A 54 0.11 -3.53 10.02
CA LEU A 54 1.06 -3.98 9.01
C LEU A 54 2.32 -4.57 9.66
N PRO A 55 3.02 -5.49 8.98
CA PRO A 55 4.35 -5.91 9.40
C PRO A 55 5.31 -4.71 9.53
N ALA A 56 6.17 -4.73 10.55
CA ALA A 56 7.12 -3.64 10.81
C ALA A 56 8.03 -3.34 9.61
N ASP A 57 8.44 -4.38 8.89
CA ASP A 57 9.25 -4.25 7.68
C ASP A 57 8.51 -3.50 6.58
N VAL A 58 7.21 -3.76 6.41
CA VAL A 58 6.36 -3.06 5.44
C VAL A 58 6.23 -1.59 5.80
N VAL A 59 6.00 -1.27 7.08
CA VAL A 59 5.94 0.13 7.55
C VAL A 59 7.26 0.85 7.26
N ASN A 60 8.39 0.20 7.52
CA ASN A 60 9.71 0.76 7.23
C ASN A 60 9.94 0.95 5.72
N ILE A 61 9.57 -0.02 4.89
CA ILE A 61 9.64 0.08 3.43
C ILE A 61 8.79 1.24 2.93
N LEU A 62 7.56 1.39 3.41
CA LEU A 62 6.67 2.50 3.05
C LEU A 62 7.26 3.86 3.43
N LYS A 63 7.89 3.98 4.60
CA LYS A 63 8.61 5.21 5.01
C LYS A 63 9.76 5.54 4.05
N ILE A 64 10.57 4.55 3.69
CA ILE A 64 11.68 4.74 2.76
C ILE A 64 11.16 5.14 1.38
N ALA A 65 10.12 4.45 0.89
CA ALA A 65 9.49 4.76 -0.39
C ALA A 65 8.94 6.19 -0.41
N GLN A 66 8.22 6.60 0.64
CA GLN A 66 7.64 7.93 0.78
C GLN A 66 8.68 9.04 0.65
N VAL A 67 9.84 8.87 1.29
CA VAL A 67 10.96 9.81 1.18
C VAL A 67 11.52 9.82 -0.24
N ARG A 68 11.71 8.65 -0.86
CA ARG A 68 12.25 8.52 -2.23
C ARG A 68 11.37 9.18 -3.28
N VAL A 69 10.05 9.12 -3.13
CA VAL A 69 9.10 9.73 -4.07
C VAL A 69 8.71 11.15 -3.69
N GLY A 70 9.24 11.71 -2.59
CA GLY A 70 8.91 13.05 -2.12
C GLY A 70 7.45 13.21 -1.65
N ALA A 71 6.79 12.13 -1.25
CA ALA A 71 5.38 12.10 -0.88
C ALA A 71 5.14 12.32 0.63
N LEU A 72 6.03 13.06 1.30
CA LEU A 72 5.86 13.41 2.71
C LEU A 72 4.63 14.29 2.89
N VAL A 73 3.78 13.94 3.86
CA VAL A 73 2.61 14.75 4.21
C VAL A 73 3.09 15.97 5.01
N PRO A 74 2.85 17.22 4.54
CA PRO A 74 3.29 18.42 5.24
C PRO A 74 2.70 18.55 6.66
N ASP A 75 3.43 19.24 7.53
CA ASP A 75 3.02 19.58 8.90
C ASP A 75 2.67 18.39 9.80
N ARG A 76 3.16 17.19 9.46
CA ARG A 76 3.00 15.98 10.28
C ARG A 76 4.29 15.62 11.00
N VAL A 77 4.18 15.46 12.32
CA VAL A 77 5.27 14.97 13.16
C VAL A 77 5.46 13.47 12.89
N PRO A 78 6.69 13.02 12.56
CA PRO A 78 6.97 11.60 12.42
C PRO A 78 6.69 10.83 13.71
N VAL A 79 5.95 9.73 13.61
CA VAL A 79 5.67 8.83 14.74
C VAL A 79 6.41 7.50 14.53
N PRO A 80 7.15 7.01 15.54
CA PRO A 80 7.76 5.67 15.48
C PRO A 80 6.71 4.60 15.17
N GLY A 81 7.05 3.64 14.31
CA GLY A 81 6.12 2.56 13.93
C GLY A 81 4.88 2.96 13.11
N VAL A 82 4.76 4.24 12.72
CA VAL A 82 3.63 4.71 11.89
C VAL A 82 4.13 5.43 10.65
N VAL A 83 3.59 5.08 9.48
CA VAL A 83 3.73 5.87 8.25
C VAL A 83 2.43 6.63 7.99
N THR A 84 2.58 7.92 7.69
CA THR A 84 1.45 8.82 7.43
C THR A 84 1.46 9.18 5.96
N LEU A 85 0.41 8.80 5.22
CA LEU A 85 0.29 9.10 3.80
C LEU A 85 -1.15 9.49 3.46
N TYR A 86 -1.39 9.97 2.24
CA TYR A 86 -2.76 10.22 1.82
C TYR A 86 -3.53 8.91 1.64
N ALA A 87 -4.78 8.85 2.10
CA ALA A 87 -5.63 7.67 2.01
C ALA A 87 -5.79 7.17 0.57
N ARG A 88 -5.78 8.10 -0.40
CA ARG A 88 -5.77 7.74 -1.83
C ARG A 88 -4.50 6.96 -2.20
N HIS A 89 -3.32 7.42 -1.77
CA HIS A 89 -2.07 6.72 -2.04
C HIS A 89 -2.04 5.35 -1.35
N ALA A 90 -2.59 5.24 -0.13
CA ALA A 90 -2.67 3.95 0.57
C ALA A 90 -3.52 2.95 -0.23
N ASN A 91 -4.65 3.40 -0.77
CA ASN A 91 -5.49 2.58 -1.62
C ASN A 91 -4.81 2.22 -2.95
N ASP A 92 -4.26 3.22 -3.66
CA ASP A 92 -3.61 3.02 -4.96
C ASP A 92 -2.41 2.05 -4.85
N LEU A 93 -1.63 2.13 -3.76
CA LEU A 93 -0.56 1.19 -3.46
C LEU A 93 -1.10 -0.22 -3.22
N SER A 94 -2.14 -0.35 -2.40
CA SER A 94 -2.76 -1.65 -2.12
C SER A 94 -3.28 -2.31 -3.38
N ASP A 95 -4.02 -1.57 -4.21
CA ASP A 95 -4.56 -2.07 -5.48
C ASP A 95 -3.42 -2.40 -6.47
N GLY A 96 -2.38 -1.55 -6.53
CA GLY A 96 -1.21 -1.74 -7.38
C GLY A 96 -0.37 -2.98 -7.02
N ILE A 97 -0.22 -3.27 -5.72
CA ILE A 97 0.43 -4.49 -5.22
C ILE A 97 -0.44 -5.71 -5.49
N LEU A 98 -1.74 -5.62 -5.21
CA LEU A 98 -2.69 -6.69 -5.47
C LEU A 98 -2.68 -7.10 -6.96
N ALA A 99 -2.61 -6.14 -7.88
CA ALA A 99 -2.53 -6.42 -9.31
C ALA A 99 -1.22 -7.08 -9.77
N ARG A 100 -0.11 -6.90 -9.01
CA ARG A 100 1.21 -7.45 -9.35
C ARG A 100 1.49 -8.81 -8.73
N LEU A 101 0.66 -9.26 -7.78
CA LEU A 101 0.82 -10.57 -7.15
C LEU A 101 0.19 -11.69 -7.99
N PRO A 102 0.86 -12.84 -8.14
CA PRO A 102 0.27 -13.98 -8.82
C PRO A 102 -0.92 -14.54 -8.03
N ARG A 103 -2.00 -14.89 -8.73
CA ARG A 103 -3.25 -15.45 -8.15
C ARG A 103 -3.04 -16.64 -7.22
N GLY A 104 -2.00 -17.44 -7.46
CA GLY A 104 -1.67 -18.62 -6.65
C GLY A 104 -1.26 -18.29 -5.22
N GLU A 105 -0.68 -17.11 -5.00
CA GLU A 105 -0.20 -16.65 -3.68
C GLU A 105 -1.31 -15.97 -2.87
N LEU A 106 -2.40 -15.58 -3.52
CA LEU A 106 -3.48 -14.84 -2.88
C LEU A 106 -4.49 -15.77 -2.18
N THR A 107 -4.94 -15.34 -1.01
CA THR A 107 -6.10 -15.95 -0.33
C THR A 107 -7.35 -15.87 -1.21
N ARG A 108 -8.34 -16.73 -0.96
CA ARG A 108 -9.60 -16.73 -1.74
C ARG A 108 -10.26 -15.35 -1.78
N THR A 109 -10.24 -14.63 -0.66
CA THR A 109 -10.84 -13.30 -0.55
C THR A 109 -10.07 -12.26 -1.36
N LEU A 110 -8.74 -12.27 -1.28
CA LEU A 110 -7.89 -11.36 -2.07
C LEU A 110 -7.95 -11.64 -3.56
N ARG A 111 -8.17 -12.89 -3.99
CA ARG A 111 -8.44 -13.20 -5.40
C ARG A 111 -9.70 -12.53 -5.93
N GLY A 112 -10.77 -12.47 -5.13
CA GLY A 112 -11.98 -11.73 -5.48
C GLY A 112 -11.69 -10.24 -5.64
N SER A 113 -10.95 -9.67 -4.70
CA SER A 113 -10.49 -8.28 -4.74
C SER A 113 -9.59 -7.98 -5.96
N GLN A 114 -8.71 -8.90 -6.34
CA GLN A 114 -7.84 -8.73 -7.51
C GLN A 114 -8.66 -8.68 -8.80
N LEU A 115 -9.70 -9.52 -8.91
CA LEU A 115 -10.61 -9.50 -10.06
C LEU A 115 -11.36 -8.16 -10.17
N GLU A 116 -11.78 -7.56 -9.05
CA GLU A 116 -12.40 -6.23 -9.06
C GLU A 116 -11.44 -5.17 -9.62
N VAL A 117 -10.16 -5.21 -9.20
CA VAL A 117 -9.12 -4.29 -9.71
C VAL A 117 -8.88 -4.50 -11.20
N GLU A 118 -8.75 -5.75 -11.66
CA GLU A 118 -8.56 -6.07 -13.09
C GLU A 118 -9.73 -5.59 -13.95
N LEU A 119 -10.96 -5.62 -13.41
CA LEU A 119 -12.18 -5.20 -14.10
C LEU A 119 -12.50 -3.70 -13.94
N GLY A 120 -11.75 -2.97 -13.11
CA GLY A 120 -11.96 -1.54 -12.84
C GLY A 120 -13.28 -1.24 -12.10
N LEU A 121 -13.73 -2.17 -11.25
CA LEU A 121 -15.02 -2.13 -10.54
C LEU A 121 -14.91 -1.47 -9.16
#